data_AF-A0A540WP33-F1
#
_entry.id   AF-A0A540WP33-F1
#
_cell.length_a   1.000
_cell.length_b   1.000
_cell.length_c   1.000
_cell.angle_alpha   90.00
_cell.angle_beta   90.00
_cell.angle_gamma   90.00
#
_symmetry.space_group_name_H-M   'P 1'
#
loop_
_entity.id
_entity.type
_entity.pdbx_description
1 polymer ?
#
loop_
_entity_poly.entity_id
_entity_poly.type
_entity_poly.pdbx_seq_one_letter_code
_entity_poly.pdbx_strand_id
1 'polypeptide(L)'
;MRKQGFVIGAASAAVLLAATGWAGEKQSTQEDEVACAGVRPLTEQLVNDAARLGLKGVATREDLLVGKLSYLREPREAAEAASGMVLFIKGPKGWRAVVPRHEEEEVGFYVSPSSHKVILVTQRQMGDPGQSFTVVRSDDDFVTATCATLGFPGELNAPTWNGEYLEVHDLDIRARGRGLLVGSAGLERTGEKPRTLWFSYATRDDGRSWGPPHRLAKEQEAPPGTLAPARLVDAPALVADLRAFVAGPR
;
A
#
# COMPACT_ATOMS: atom_id res chain seq x y z
N MET A 1 87.99 -23.16 28.20
CA MET A 1 87.78 -24.38 28.99
C MET A 1 86.47 -24.27 29.76
N ARG A 2 85.62 -25.30 29.67
CA ARG A 2 84.37 -25.63 30.40
C ARG A 2 83.88 -24.68 31.51
N LYS A 3 82.59 -24.35 31.51
CA LYS A 3 81.55 -25.11 32.24
C LYS A 3 80.12 -24.63 31.90
N GLN A 4 79.24 -25.61 31.75
CA GLN A 4 77.78 -25.50 31.63
C GLN A 4 77.14 -25.18 32.99
N GLY A 5 75.92 -24.64 32.95
CA GLY A 5 74.96 -24.64 34.06
C GLY A 5 73.54 -24.39 33.55
N PHE A 6 72.79 -25.47 33.39
CA PHE A 6 71.33 -25.47 33.18
C PHE A 6 70.62 -25.21 34.52
N VAL A 7 69.56 -24.41 34.53
CA VAL A 7 68.45 -24.55 35.49
C VAL A 7 67.13 -24.42 34.74
N ILE A 8 66.31 -25.45 34.93
CA ILE A 8 64.95 -25.64 34.43
C ILE A 8 64.00 -24.96 35.42
N GLY A 9 63.12 -24.09 34.91
CA GLY A 9 61.99 -23.51 35.64
C GLY A 9 60.68 -23.96 35.01
N ALA A 10 59.86 -24.65 35.80
CA ALA A 10 58.69 -25.41 35.38
C ALA A 10 57.46 -24.57 35.01
N ALA A 11 56.57 -25.27 34.32
CA ALA A 11 55.27 -24.91 33.79
C ALA A 11 54.36 -24.03 34.69
N SER A 12 53.61 -23.16 34.03
CA SER A 12 52.24 -22.84 34.42
C SER A 12 51.40 -22.72 33.16
N ALA A 13 50.45 -23.64 33.06
CA ALA A 13 49.42 -23.66 32.05
C ALA A 13 48.42 -22.53 32.31
N ALA A 14 48.12 -21.75 31.28
CA ALA A 14 46.90 -20.94 31.23
C ALA A 14 46.21 -21.25 29.89
N VAL A 15 45.23 -22.14 29.97
CA VAL A 15 44.23 -22.36 28.93
C VAL A 15 43.32 -21.14 28.95
N LEU A 16 43.34 -20.33 27.88
CA LEU A 16 42.27 -19.38 27.57
C LEU A 16 41.61 -19.85 26.28
N LEU A 17 40.60 -20.71 26.46
CA LEU A 17 39.51 -20.92 25.53
C LEU A 17 38.47 -19.83 25.77
N ALA A 18 38.22 -18.98 24.79
CA ALA A 18 36.91 -18.40 24.46
C ALA A 18 37.09 -17.59 23.18
N ALA A 19 36.83 -18.22 22.03
CA ALA A 19 35.53 -18.13 21.35
C ALA A 19 35.42 -16.81 20.58
N THR A 20 35.85 -16.91 19.32
CA THR A 20 35.32 -16.24 18.14
C THR A 20 34.21 -15.24 18.44
N GLY A 21 34.51 -13.95 18.23
CA GLY A 21 33.51 -12.93 18.08
C GLY A 21 32.60 -13.28 16.90
N TRP A 22 31.47 -13.93 17.20
CA TRP A 22 30.29 -13.80 16.38
C TRP A 22 29.88 -12.34 16.44
N ALA A 23 30.32 -11.58 15.43
CA ALA A 23 29.60 -10.43 15.00
C ALA A 23 28.15 -10.90 14.84
N GLY A 24 27.30 -10.47 15.77
CA GLY A 24 25.87 -10.67 15.68
C GLY A 24 25.42 -10.02 14.39
N GLU A 25 25.32 -10.85 13.36
CA GLU A 25 24.54 -10.61 12.18
C GLU A 25 23.14 -10.36 12.74
N LYS A 26 22.81 -9.08 12.90
CA LYS A 26 21.41 -8.68 13.05
C LYS A 26 20.76 -9.27 11.81
N GLN A 27 20.09 -10.41 11.97
CA GLN A 27 18.92 -10.72 11.17
C GLN A 27 18.00 -9.53 11.39
N SER A 28 18.17 -8.50 10.56
CA SER A 28 17.05 -7.74 10.10
C SER A 28 16.12 -8.79 9.54
N THR A 29 15.08 -9.12 10.28
CA THR A 29 13.80 -9.44 9.68
C THR A 29 13.50 -8.29 8.73
N GLN A 30 14.05 -8.38 7.52
CA GLN A 30 13.47 -7.80 6.32
C GLN A 30 12.06 -8.40 6.31
N GLU A 31 11.12 -7.69 6.93
CA GLU A 31 9.82 -7.58 6.27
C GLU A 31 10.18 -7.09 4.87
N ASP A 32 10.10 -8.00 3.90
CA ASP A 32 10.29 -7.70 2.50
C ASP A 32 9.63 -6.35 2.24
N GLU A 33 10.43 -5.36 1.82
CA GLU A 33 9.98 -4.01 1.57
C GLU A 33 8.87 -4.09 0.52
N VAL A 34 7.60 -4.15 0.96
CA VAL A 34 6.45 -4.32 0.07
C VAL A 34 6.49 -3.13 -0.87
N ALA A 35 6.93 -3.38 -2.10
CA ALA A 35 7.25 -2.33 -3.06
C ALA A 35 6.01 -1.45 -3.28
N CYS A 36 6.18 -0.14 -3.09
CA CYS A 36 5.14 0.83 -3.38
C CYS A 36 4.82 0.81 -4.88
N ALA A 37 3.54 0.66 -5.22
CA ALA A 37 3.06 0.63 -6.61
C ALA A 37 3.87 -0.33 -7.51
N GLY A 38 3.93 -1.59 -7.10
CA GLY A 38 4.67 -2.62 -7.82
C GLY A 38 4.17 -2.79 -9.25
N VAL A 39 5.04 -2.52 -10.22
CA VAL A 39 4.79 -2.85 -11.63
C VAL A 39 4.74 -4.37 -11.77
N ARG A 40 3.80 -4.86 -12.58
CA ARG A 40 3.64 -6.29 -12.86
C ARG A 40 3.80 -6.58 -14.36
N PRO A 41 4.39 -7.74 -14.72
CA PRO A 41 4.38 -8.19 -16.10
C PRO A 41 2.94 -8.22 -16.61
N LEU A 42 2.67 -7.45 -17.65
CA LEU A 42 1.36 -7.46 -18.26
C LEU A 42 1.21 -8.74 -19.09
N THR A 43 0.31 -9.63 -18.69
CA THR A 43 0.05 -10.90 -19.39
C THR A 43 -1.44 -11.04 -19.70
N GLU A 44 -1.79 -11.89 -20.67
CA GLU A 44 -3.19 -12.19 -20.97
C GLU A 44 -3.91 -12.77 -19.75
N GLN A 45 -3.23 -13.65 -19.00
CA GLN A 45 -3.78 -14.22 -17.76
C GLN A 45 -4.09 -13.15 -16.72
N LEU A 46 -3.19 -12.19 -16.49
CA LEU A 46 -3.42 -11.10 -15.53
C LEU A 46 -4.66 -10.27 -15.91
N VAL A 47 -4.81 -9.95 -17.20
CA VAL A 47 -5.97 -9.20 -17.72
C VAL A 47 -7.25 -10.03 -17.57
N ASN A 48 -7.21 -11.33 -17.87
CA ASN A 48 -8.35 -12.22 -17.72
C ASN A 48 -8.78 -12.39 -16.25
N ASP A 49 -7.82 -12.54 -15.34
CA ASP A 49 -8.07 -12.62 -13.90
C ASP A 49 -8.75 -11.35 -13.39
N ALA A 50 -8.22 -10.18 -13.74
CA ALA A 50 -8.80 -8.90 -13.36
C ALA A 50 -10.20 -8.68 -13.98
N ALA A 51 -10.40 -9.13 -15.22
CA ALA A 51 -11.68 -9.00 -15.92
C ALA A 51 -12.80 -9.88 -15.34
N ARG A 52 -12.49 -10.97 -14.61
CA ARG A 52 -13.50 -11.79 -13.94
C ARG A 52 -14.30 -11.01 -12.90
N LEU A 53 -13.67 -10.03 -12.27
CA LEU A 53 -14.30 -9.14 -11.28
C LEU A 53 -14.77 -7.82 -11.89
N GLY A 54 -14.66 -7.68 -13.22
CA GLY A 54 -15.08 -6.50 -13.97
C GLY A 54 -14.00 -5.42 -14.01
N LEU A 55 -13.51 -5.12 -15.22
CA LEU A 55 -12.67 -3.94 -15.46
C LEU A 55 -13.54 -2.70 -15.61
N LYS A 56 -13.13 -1.59 -14.98
CA LYS A 56 -13.79 -0.29 -15.08
C LYS A 56 -12.81 0.77 -15.54
N GLY A 57 -13.25 1.69 -16.38
CA GLY A 57 -12.52 2.93 -16.66
C GLY A 57 -12.76 3.97 -15.58
N VAL A 58 -11.99 5.06 -15.61
CA VAL A 58 -12.21 6.23 -14.76
C VAL A 58 -12.78 7.35 -15.64
N ALA A 59 -13.93 7.93 -15.28
CA ALA A 59 -14.69 8.81 -16.18
C ALA A 59 -13.92 10.03 -16.71
N THR A 60 -12.93 10.52 -15.97
CA THR A 60 -12.10 11.67 -16.34
C THR A 60 -10.77 11.26 -17.00
N ARG A 61 -10.59 9.98 -17.33
CA ARG A 61 -9.35 9.39 -17.85
C ARG A 61 -9.66 8.38 -18.96
N GLU A 62 -9.07 8.57 -20.13
CA GLU A 62 -9.26 7.68 -21.28
C GLU A 62 -8.19 6.58 -21.37
N ASP A 63 -7.25 6.59 -20.44
CA ASP A 63 -6.01 5.81 -20.44
C ASP A 63 -5.87 4.90 -19.21
N LEU A 64 -6.88 4.86 -18.34
CA LEU A 64 -6.82 4.18 -17.06
C LEU A 64 -7.98 3.19 -16.88
N LEU A 65 -7.64 1.93 -16.64
CA LEU A 65 -8.56 0.89 -16.18
C LEU A 65 -8.19 0.45 -14.76
N VAL A 66 -9.22 0.15 -13.98
CA VAL A 66 -9.14 -0.47 -12.66
C VAL A 66 -9.68 -1.89 -12.75
N GLY A 67 -9.00 -2.82 -12.09
CA GLY A 67 -9.47 -4.17 -11.85
C GLY A 67 -9.16 -4.64 -10.43
N LYS A 68 -9.63 -5.84 -10.10
CA LYS A 68 -9.35 -6.53 -8.84
C LYS A 68 -8.77 -7.90 -9.12
N LEU A 69 -7.77 -8.30 -8.36
CA LEU A 69 -7.13 -9.60 -8.42
C LEU A 69 -7.46 -10.37 -7.15
N SER A 70 -8.15 -11.49 -7.31
CA SER A 70 -8.49 -12.36 -6.18
C SER A 70 -7.21 -12.94 -5.54
N TYR A 71 -7.17 -12.96 -4.20
CA TYR A 71 -6.14 -13.68 -3.45
C TYR A 71 -6.32 -15.21 -3.51
N LEU A 72 -7.47 -15.69 -4.02
CA LEU A 72 -7.78 -17.10 -4.24
C LEU A 72 -7.55 -17.54 -5.69
N ARG A 73 -6.83 -16.75 -6.50
CA ARG A 73 -6.60 -17.09 -7.91
C ARG A 73 -5.53 -18.16 -8.05
N GLU A 74 -5.72 -19.05 -9.02
CA GLU A 74 -4.73 -20.07 -9.38
C GLU A 74 -3.89 -19.61 -10.59
N PRO A 75 -2.59 -19.89 -10.62
CA PRO A 75 -1.82 -20.60 -9.60
C PRO A 75 -1.59 -19.72 -8.35
N ARG A 76 -1.59 -20.34 -7.16
CA ARG A 76 -1.41 -19.64 -5.87
C ARG A 76 -0.18 -18.75 -5.83
N GLU A 77 0.93 -19.15 -6.44
CA GLU A 77 2.17 -18.37 -6.50
C GLU A 77 1.94 -17.02 -7.20
N ALA A 78 1.04 -16.98 -8.18
CA ALA A 78 0.67 -15.74 -8.81
C ALA A 78 -0.12 -14.86 -7.82
N ALA A 79 -1.10 -15.42 -7.09
CA ALA A 79 -1.85 -14.70 -6.06
C ALA A 79 -0.92 -14.09 -4.99
N GLU A 80 0.06 -14.85 -4.53
CA GLU A 80 1.11 -14.43 -3.59
C GLU A 80 2.03 -13.35 -4.18
N ALA A 81 2.20 -13.30 -5.50
CA ALA A 81 2.95 -12.23 -6.17
C ALA A 81 2.11 -10.94 -6.37
N ALA A 82 0.78 -11.08 -6.50
CA ALA A 82 -0.15 -9.98 -6.71
C ALA A 82 -1.61 -10.39 -6.44
N SER A 83 -2.26 -9.61 -5.58
CA SER A 83 -3.67 -9.66 -5.20
C SER A 83 -4.11 -8.25 -4.76
N GLY A 84 -5.41 -8.00 -4.71
CA GLY A 84 -5.99 -6.69 -4.41
C GLY A 84 -6.26 -5.86 -5.66
N MET A 85 -6.17 -4.54 -5.56
CA MET A 85 -6.40 -3.63 -6.69
C MET A 85 -5.27 -3.75 -7.75
N VAL A 86 -5.64 -3.69 -9.03
CA VAL A 86 -4.70 -3.50 -10.14
C VAL A 86 -5.15 -2.35 -11.02
N LEU A 87 -4.20 -1.50 -11.41
CA LEU A 87 -4.37 -0.46 -12.40
C LEU A 87 -3.73 -0.91 -13.72
N PHE A 88 -4.46 -0.80 -14.82
CA PHE A 88 -3.90 -0.89 -16.16
C PHE A 88 -3.84 0.52 -16.75
N ILE A 89 -2.65 0.94 -17.14
CA ILE A 89 -2.36 2.31 -17.56
C ILE A 89 -1.82 2.28 -18.97
N LYS A 90 -2.49 2.97 -19.89
CA LYS A 90 -2.05 3.15 -21.27
C LYS A 90 -1.10 4.35 -21.34
N GLY A 91 0.10 4.12 -21.87
CA GLY A 91 1.08 5.17 -22.10
C GLY A 91 1.66 5.13 -23.52
N PRO A 92 2.63 6.02 -23.84
CA PRO A 92 3.23 6.10 -25.16
C PRO A 92 3.93 4.80 -25.63
N LYS A 93 4.39 3.98 -24.69
CA LYS A 93 5.07 2.69 -24.94
C LYS A 93 4.11 1.49 -24.89
N GLY A 94 2.81 1.74 -24.83
CA GLY A 94 1.79 0.71 -24.62
C GLY A 94 1.31 0.63 -23.18
N TRP A 95 0.82 -0.54 -22.80
CA TRP A 95 0.16 -0.75 -21.51
C TRP A 95 1.12 -1.23 -20.42
N ARG A 96 0.86 -0.80 -19.18
CA ARG A 96 1.49 -1.36 -17.97
C ARG A 96 0.44 -1.73 -16.93
N ALA A 97 0.76 -2.75 -16.13
CA ALA A 97 -0.01 -3.12 -14.95
C ALA A 97 0.73 -2.66 -13.68
N VAL A 98 0.00 -2.02 -12.77
CA VAL A 98 0.50 -1.54 -11.48
C VAL A 98 -0.40 -2.09 -10.39
N VAL A 99 0.19 -2.73 -9.38
CA VAL A 99 -0.49 -3.11 -8.15
C VAL A 99 -0.08 -2.08 -7.09
N PRO A 100 -0.99 -1.15 -6.70
CA PRO A 100 -0.66 -0.07 -5.76
C PRO A 100 -0.06 -0.60 -4.46
N ARG A 101 -0.72 -1.63 -3.90
CA ARG A 101 -0.30 -2.38 -2.71
C ARG A 101 -0.85 -3.81 -2.80
N HIS A 102 0.01 -4.79 -2.55
CA HIS A 102 -0.36 -6.20 -2.55
C HIS A 102 -1.24 -6.52 -1.33
N GLU A 103 -2.29 -7.34 -1.52
CA GLU A 103 -3.28 -7.73 -0.48
C GLU A 103 -4.12 -6.58 0.09
N GLU A 104 -4.01 -5.39 -0.49
CA GLU A 104 -4.83 -4.24 -0.11
C GLU A 104 -5.86 -3.95 -1.20
N GLU A 105 -7.10 -3.72 -0.74
CA GLU A 105 -8.18 -3.24 -1.60
C GLU A 105 -8.28 -1.73 -1.53
N GLU A 106 -8.82 -1.13 -2.59
CA GLU A 106 -9.13 0.29 -2.63
C GLU A 106 -10.31 0.60 -1.72
N VAL A 107 -10.12 1.62 -0.86
CA VAL A 107 -11.15 2.21 0.00
C VAL A 107 -11.34 3.70 -0.30
N GLY A 108 -10.51 4.28 -1.17
CA GLY A 108 -10.73 5.59 -1.76
C GLY A 108 -9.84 5.80 -2.98
N PHE A 109 -10.41 6.35 -4.05
CA PHE A 109 -9.69 6.64 -5.28
C PHE A 109 -9.99 8.05 -5.75
N TYR A 110 -8.94 8.87 -5.86
CA TYR A 110 -9.01 10.28 -6.18
C TYR A 110 -8.10 10.59 -7.38
N VAL A 111 -8.61 11.38 -8.31
CA VAL A 111 -7.89 11.79 -9.51
C VAL A 111 -7.97 13.31 -9.68
N SER A 112 -6.91 13.89 -10.23
CA SER A 112 -6.97 15.28 -10.70
C SER A 112 -7.61 15.33 -12.08
N PRO A 113 -8.65 16.14 -12.32
CA PRO A 113 -9.21 16.34 -13.66
C PRO A 113 -8.26 17.10 -14.60
N SER A 114 -7.22 17.72 -14.06
CA SER A 114 -6.34 18.65 -14.80
C SER A 114 -4.89 18.14 -14.95
N SER A 115 -4.57 16.99 -14.37
CA SER A 115 -3.23 16.41 -14.41
C SER A 115 -3.26 14.88 -14.27
N HIS A 116 -2.10 14.24 -14.43
CA HIS A 116 -1.94 12.79 -14.26
C HIS A 116 -1.88 12.35 -12.78
N LYS A 117 -2.24 13.24 -11.85
CA LYS A 117 -2.18 12.96 -10.43
C LYS A 117 -3.27 11.99 -10.00
N VAL A 118 -2.85 10.95 -9.29
CA VAL A 118 -3.68 9.90 -8.71
C VAL A 118 -3.32 9.74 -7.24
N ILE A 119 -4.33 9.67 -6.39
CA ILE A 119 -4.21 9.22 -5.00
C ILE A 119 -5.17 8.05 -4.77
N LEU A 120 -4.61 6.95 -4.29
CA LEU A 120 -5.34 5.79 -3.84
C LEU A 120 -5.17 5.67 -2.32
N VAL A 121 -6.24 5.38 -1.63
CA VAL A 121 -6.25 4.92 -0.26
C VAL A 121 -6.61 3.44 -0.32
N THR A 122 -5.70 2.60 0.14
CA THR A 122 -5.86 1.15 0.19
C THR A 122 -5.87 0.66 1.62
N GLN A 123 -6.55 -0.45 1.86
CA GLN A 123 -6.61 -1.10 3.17
C GLN A 123 -6.41 -2.59 3.00
N ARG A 124 -5.57 -3.18 3.85
CA ARG A 124 -5.39 -4.63 3.91
C ARG A 124 -6.70 -5.32 4.32
N GLN A 125 -7.13 -6.31 3.54
CA GLN A 125 -8.37 -7.05 3.79
C GLN A 125 -8.15 -8.37 4.53
N MET A 126 -6.89 -8.83 4.62
CA MET A 126 -6.52 -10.10 5.24
C MET A 126 -5.48 -9.86 6.35
N GLY A 127 -5.66 -10.51 7.51
CA GLY A 127 -4.86 -10.27 8.71
C GLY A 127 -5.58 -9.43 9.75
N ASP A 128 -4.95 -9.25 10.92
CA ASP A 128 -5.52 -8.48 12.05
C ASP A 128 -6.08 -7.14 11.55
N PRO A 129 -7.39 -6.88 11.71
CA PRO A 129 -7.98 -5.85 10.89
C PRO A 129 -7.56 -4.42 11.31
N GLY A 130 -7.77 -3.46 10.42
CA GLY A 130 -7.59 -2.03 10.70
C GLY A 130 -6.14 -1.52 10.80
N GLN A 131 -5.09 -2.35 10.86
CA GLN A 131 -3.77 -1.80 11.20
C GLN A 131 -3.03 -1.06 10.08
N SER A 132 -3.41 -1.21 8.80
CA SER A 132 -2.72 -0.52 7.71
C SER A 132 -3.70 0.05 6.68
N PHE A 133 -3.72 1.38 6.63
CA PHE A 133 -4.24 2.16 5.51
C PHE A 133 -3.04 2.75 4.79
N THR A 134 -2.91 2.47 3.50
CA THR A 134 -1.82 3.02 2.71
C THR A 134 -2.37 4.06 1.75
N VAL A 135 -1.78 5.25 1.76
CA VAL A 135 -1.98 6.24 0.71
C VAL A 135 -0.90 6.04 -0.34
N VAL A 136 -1.30 5.64 -1.54
CA VAL A 136 -0.43 5.56 -2.71
C VAL A 136 -0.69 6.77 -3.59
N ARG A 137 0.37 7.50 -3.91
CA ARG A 137 0.31 8.72 -4.71
C ARG A 137 1.23 8.63 -5.91
N SER A 138 0.77 9.14 -7.04
CA SER A 138 1.61 9.41 -8.22
C SER A 138 1.16 10.70 -8.92
N ASP A 139 2.10 11.37 -9.60
CA ASP A 139 1.84 12.54 -10.47
C ASP A 139 2.03 12.23 -11.97
N ASP A 140 2.51 11.03 -12.29
CA ASP A 140 3.04 10.66 -13.61
C ASP A 140 2.57 9.25 -14.03
N ASP A 141 1.32 8.93 -13.67
CA ASP A 141 0.68 7.66 -13.95
C ASP A 141 1.45 6.44 -13.42
N PHE A 142 2.03 6.58 -12.23
CA PHE A 142 2.83 5.56 -11.54
C PHE A 142 4.14 5.21 -12.26
N VAL A 143 4.74 6.16 -12.99
CA VAL A 143 6.17 6.06 -13.33
C VAL A 143 7.00 6.23 -12.06
N THR A 144 6.59 7.17 -11.21
CA THR A 144 7.03 7.32 -9.83
C THR A 144 5.83 7.23 -8.90
N ALA A 145 6.04 6.64 -7.73
CA ALA A 145 5.00 6.53 -6.72
C ALA A 145 5.58 6.68 -5.32
N THR A 146 4.77 7.22 -4.41
CA THR A 146 5.07 7.30 -2.99
C THR A 146 3.96 6.64 -2.20
N CYS A 147 4.33 5.86 -1.19
CA CYS A 147 3.40 5.23 -0.28
C CYS A 147 3.60 5.78 1.13
N ALA A 148 2.51 6.07 1.81
CA ALA A 148 2.50 6.51 3.19
C ALA A 148 1.45 5.75 3.97
N THR A 149 1.79 5.27 5.16
CA THR A 149 0.83 4.61 6.05
C THR A 149 0.09 5.65 6.87
N LEU A 150 -1.24 5.57 6.94
CA LEU A 150 -2.04 6.33 7.89
C LEU A 150 -2.11 5.57 9.22
N GLY A 151 -1.86 6.26 10.32
CA GLY A 151 -2.00 5.68 11.65
C GLY A 151 -3.46 5.30 11.93
N PHE A 152 -3.69 4.06 12.37
CA PHE A 152 -5.02 3.64 12.79
C PHE A 152 -5.42 4.36 14.09
N PRO A 153 -6.66 4.89 14.23
CA PRO A 153 -7.09 5.56 15.44
C PRO A 153 -7.12 4.59 16.63
N GLY A 154 -6.34 4.89 17.67
CA GLY A 154 -6.16 3.98 18.81
C GLY A 154 -7.41 3.75 19.68
N GLU A 155 -8.50 4.50 19.46
CA GLU A 155 -9.79 4.25 20.11
C GLU A 155 -10.64 3.17 19.40
N LEU A 156 -10.26 2.82 18.17
CA LEU A 156 -10.87 1.73 17.42
C LEU A 156 -10.19 0.40 17.79
N ASN A 157 -10.99 -0.66 17.89
CA ASN A 157 -10.58 -2.00 18.29
C ASN A 157 -9.83 -2.04 19.65
N ALA A 158 -10.17 -1.10 20.53
CA ALA A 158 -9.65 -1.00 21.88
C ALA A 158 -10.79 -0.96 22.91
N PRO A 159 -10.62 -1.59 24.09
CA PRO A 159 -9.47 -2.42 24.51
C PRO A 159 -9.48 -3.82 23.88
N THR A 160 -10.55 -4.19 23.18
CA THR A 160 -10.69 -5.49 22.50
C THR A 160 -10.95 -5.28 21.02
N TRP A 161 -10.51 -6.24 20.23
CA TRP A 161 -10.81 -6.33 18.80
C TRP A 161 -12.33 -6.43 18.56
N ASN A 162 -12.92 -5.51 17.77
CA ASN A 162 -14.36 -5.44 17.51
C ASN A 162 -14.72 -5.38 16.01
N GLY A 163 -13.75 -5.55 15.10
CA GLY A 163 -14.05 -5.50 13.66
C GLY A 163 -14.19 -4.09 13.10
N GLU A 164 -13.80 -3.05 13.85
CA GLU A 164 -13.96 -1.66 13.43
C GLU A 164 -12.93 -1.32 12.34
N TYR A 165 -13.36 -0.63 11.30
CA TYR A 165 -12.51 -0.18 10.19
C TYR A 165 -12.81 1.28 9.84
N LEU A 166 -11.88 1.93 9.14
CA LEU A 166 -12.10 3.26 8.59
C LEU A 166 -12.68 3.17 7.20
N GLU A 167 -13.81 3.83 7.00
CA GLU A 167 -14.35 4.17 5.70
C GLU A 167 -13.82 5.55 5.30
N VAL A 168 -13.29 5.69 4.08
CA VAL A 168 -12.86 6.99 3.56
C VAL A 168 -14.08 7.69 2.95
N HIS A 169 -14.32 8.92 3.38
CA HIS A 169 -15.47 9.72 2.91
C HIS A 169 -15.05 10.80 1.92
N ASP A 170 -13.96 11.49 2.20
CA ASP A 170 -13.50 12.58 1.36
C ASP A 170 -11.98 12.76 1.44
N LEU A 171 -11.39 13.25 0.37
CA LEU A 171 -9.99 13.64 0.31
C LEU A 171 -9.82 14.75 -0.72
N ASP A 172 -9.18 15.83 -0.30
CA ASP A 172 -8.70 16.82 -1.23
C ASP A 172 -7.36 17.42 -0.79
N ILE A 173 -6.59 17.83 -1.79
CA ILE A 173 -5.28 18.47 -1.64
C ILE A 173 -5.24 19.72 -2.52
N ARG A 174 -4.94 20.84 -1.88
CA ARG A 174 -4.77 22.14 -2.55
C ARG A 174 -3.44 22.19 -3.30
N ALA A 175 -3.33 23.07 -4.28
CA ALA A 175 -2.14 23.26 -5.12
C ALA A 175 -0.81 23.48 -4.37
N ARG A 176 -0.82 23.88 -3.09
CA ARG A 176 0.38 24.03 -2.24
C ARG A 176 0.73 22.76 -1.44
N GLY A 177 0.13 21.62 -1.76
CA GLY A 177 0.37 20.33 -1.11
C GLY A 177 -0.30 20.15 0.26
N ARG A 178 -1.04 21.15 0.75
CA ARG A 178 -1.85 21.02 1.98
C ARG A 178 -3.18 20.36 1.65
N GLY A 179 -3.50 19.29 2.37
CA GLY A 179 -4.72 18.54 2.16
C GLY A 179 -5.24 17.85 3.40
N LEU A 180 -6.42 17.27 3.26
CA LEU A 180 -7.13 16.57 4.32
C LEU A 180 -7.77 15.32 3.73
N LEU A 181 -7.64 14.20 4.43
CA LEU A 181 -8.45 13.01 4.26
C LEU A 181 -9.42 12.96 5.44
N VAL A 182 -10.69 12.72 5.16
CA VAL A 182 -11.73 12.51 6.15
C VAL A 182 -12.25 11.09 6.03
N GLY A 183 -12.39 10.43 7.17
CA GLY A 183 -12.95 9.09 7.25
C GLY A 183 -13.80 8.92 8.50
N SER A 184 -14.54 7.81 8.54
CA SER A 184 -15.41 7.46 9.66
C SER A 184 -15.22 6.00 10.06
N ALA A 185 -15.62 5.66 11.29
CA ALA A 185 -15.74 4.28 11.74
C ALA A 185 -17.08 4.09 12.45
N GLY A 186 -17.84 3.08 12.02
CA GLY A 186 -19.03 2.62 12.73
C GLY A 186 -18.63 1.76 13.93
N LEU A 187 -19.22 2.05 15.10
CA LEU A 187 -19.01 1.27 16.32
C LEU A 187 -20.30 0.57 16.68
N GLU A 188 -20.29 -0.76 16.59
CA GLU A 188 -21.40 -1.65 16.96
C GLU A 188 -20.93 -2.63 18.05
N ARG A 189 -20.67 -2.10 19.25
CA ARG A 189 -20.15 -2.88 20.38
C ARG A 189 -21.29 -3.46 21.21
N THR A 190 -21.14 -4.69 21.68
CA THR A 190 -22.10 -5.36 22.57
C THR A 190 -22.37 -4.51 23.81
N GLY A 191 -23.63 -4.13 24.02
CA GLY A 191 -24.06 -3.33 25.17
C GLY A 191 -23.86 -1.82 25.05
N GLU A 192 -23.30 -1.34 23.92
CA GLU A 192 -23.23 0.08 23.59
C GLU A 192 -24.30 0.46 22.56
N LYS A 193 -24.71 1.74 22.54
CA LYS A 193 -25.52 2.25 21.44
C LYS A 193 -24.63 2.42 20.20
N PRO A 194 -25.08 2.00 19.01
CA PRO A 194 -24.35 2.26 17.78
C PRO A 194 -24.03 3.74 17.62
N ARG A 195 -22.82 4.03 17.17
CA ARG A 195 -22.35 5.41 16.92
C ARG A 195 -21.28 5.43 15.84
N THR A 196 -21.13 6.59 15.21
CA THR A 196 -20.08 6.84 14.24
C THR A 196 -19.02 7.75 14.86
N LEU A 197 -17.76 7.38 14.71
CA LEU A 197 -16.62 8.24 15.01
C LEU A 197 -16.07 8.81 13.70
N TRP A 198 -15.66 10.08 13.74
CA TRP A 198 -15.15 10.80 12.58
C TRP A 198 -13.69 11.18 12.82
N PHE A 199 -12.87 11.03 11.79
CA PHE A 199 -11.44 11.28 11.85
C PHE A 199 -10.97 12.09 10.66
N SER A 200 -9.89 12.84 10.86
CA SER A 200 -9.17 13.50 9.79
C SER A 200 -7.67 13.21 9.84
N TYR A 201 -7.05 13.23 8.68
CA TYR A 201 -5.61 13.11 8.49
C TYR A 201 -5.15 14.28 7.64
N ALA A 202 -4.14 15.01 8.11
CA ALA A 202 -3.63 16.18 7.40
C ALA A 202 -2.33 15.85 6.68
N THR A 203 -2.17 16.35 5.46
CA THR A 203 -0.89 16.35 4.74
C THR A 203 -0.44 17.79 4.47
N ARG A 204 0.89 18.00 4.39
CA ARG A 204 1.51 19.28 4.06
C ARG A 204 2.45 19.21 2.85
N ASP A 205 2.64 18.02 2.30
CA ASP A 205 3.62 17.69 1.27
C ASP A 205 2.98 16.90 0.12
N ASP A 206 1.73 17.26 -0.17
CA ASP A 206 0.95 16.77 -1.29
C ASP A 206 0.56 15.29 -1.20
N GLY A 207 0.46 14.75 0.03
CA GLY A 207 0.07 13.37 0.30
C GLY A 207 1.25 12.39 0.38
N ARG A 208 2.49 12.89 0.39
CA ARG A 208 3.69 12.08 0.57
C ARG A 208 3.87 11.64 2.03
N SER A 209 3.41 12.45 2.98
CA SER A 209 3.29 12.09 4.38
C SER A 209 1.96 12.60 4.97
N TRP A 210 1.55 11.96 6.05
CA TRP A 210 0.29 12.24 6.73
C TRP A 210 0.50 12.34 8.24
N GLY A 211 -0.17 13.29 8.87
CA GLY A 211 -0.21 13.42 10.31
C GLY A 211 -1.01 12.29 10.99
N PRO A 212 -0.93 12.20 12.33
CA PRO A 212 -1.73 11.23 13.09
C PRO A 212 -3.24 11.52 12.94
N PRO A 213 -4.10 10.52 13.21
CA PRO A 213 -5.54 10.70 13.18
C PRO A 213 -5.97 11.78 14.19
N HIS A 214 -6.79 12.72 13.73
CA HIS A 214 -7.43 13.71 14.58
C HIS A 214 -8.94 13.47 14.62
N ARG A 215 -9.46 13.26 15.83
CA ARG A 215 -10.89 13.03 16.05
C ARG A 215 -11.69 14.30 15.77
N LEU A 216 -12.78 14.14 15.04
CA LEU A 216 -13.73 15.19 14.71
C LEU A 216 -14.99 15.04 15.55
N ALA A 217 -15.67 16.16 15.80
CA ALA A 217 -16.95 16.16 16.52
C ALA A 217 -18.10 15.60 15.68
N LYS A 218 -17.99 15.68 14.35
CA LYS A 218 -18.99 15.26 13.36
C LYS A 218 -18.32 15.15 12.00
N GLU A 219 -19.08 14.67 11.02
CA GLU A 219 -18.73 14.72 9.60
C GLU A 219 -18.31 16.13 9.17
N GLN A 220 -17.29 16.18 8.32
CA GLN A 220 -16.86 17.39 7.62
C GLN A 220 -16.34 17.00 6.24
N GLU A 221 -16.47 17.89 5.27
CA GLU A 221 -15.85 17.74 3.96
C GLU A 221 -14.36 18.14 4.04
N ALA A 222 -13.54 17.53 3.19
CA ALA A 222 -12.20 18.00 2.95
C ALA A 222 -12.29 19.40 2.29
N PRO A 223 -11.46 20.37 2.71
CA PRO A 223 -11.50 21.68 2.09
C PRO A 223 -11.15 21.58 0.59
N PRO A 224 -11.92 22.22 -0.32
CA PRO A 224 -11.73 22.05 -1.76
C PRO A 224 -10.31 22.32 -2.24
N GLY A 225 -9.88 21.53 -3.21
CA GLY A 225 -8.54 21.47 -3.76
C GLY A 225 -8.56 21.06 -5.24
N THR A 226 -7.69 20.12 -5.60
CA THR A 226 -7.40 19.75 -6.99
C THR A 226 -7.85 18.34 -7.36
N LEU A 227 -8.32 17.57 -6.37
CA LEU A 227 -8.70 16.18 -6.55
C LEU A 227 -10.22 16.05 -6.56
N ALA A 228 -10.69 15.02 -7.23
CA ALA A 228 -12.07 14.59 -7.17
C ALA A 228 -12.12 13.07 -6.97
N PRO A 229 -13.13 12.54 -6.26
CA PRO A 229 -13.39 11.11 -6.25
C PRO A 229 -13.50 10.55 -7.67
N ALA A 230 -12.81 9.46 -7.94
CA ALA A 230 -12.80 8.80 -9.22
C ALA A 230 -14.16 8.15 -9.47
N ARG A 231 -14.85 8.58 -10.52
CA ARG A 231 -16.09 7.92 -10.97
C ARG A 231 -15.75 6.75 -11.89
N LEU A 232 -15.96 5.53 -11.41
CA LEU A 232 -15.78 4.32 -12.22
C LEU A 232 -16.91 4.17 -13.25
N VAL A 233 -16.55 3.84 -14.49
CA VAL A 233 -17.48 3.70 -15.61
C VAL A 233 -17.17 2.48 -16.46
N ASP A 234 -18.14 1.99 -17.22
CA ASP A 234 -17.89 0.98 -18.24
C ASP A 234 -17.05 1.59 -19.38
N ALA A 235 -15.99 0.88 -19.77
CA ALA A 235 -15.05 1.33 -20.80
C ALA A 235 -14.72 0.20 -21.80
N PRO A 236 -15.72 -0.34 -22.53
CA PRO A 236 -15.54 -1.53 -23.36
C PRO A 236 -14.49 -1.35 -24.46
N ALA A 237 -14.40 -0.16 -25.07
CA ALA A 237 -13.38 0.15 -26.06
C ALA A 237 -11.96 0.09 -25.48
N LEU A 238 -11.78 0.63 -24.27
CA LEU A 238 -10.49 0.65 -23.58
C LEU A 238 -10.09 -0.77 -23.12
N VAL A 239 -11.06 -1.58 -22.67
CA VAL A 239 -10.86 -2.99 -22.36
C VAL A 239 -10.48 -3.80 -23.60
N ALA A 240 -11.12 -3.55 -24.74
CA ALA A 240 -10.79 -4.21 -26.00
C ALA A 240 -9.37 -3.86 -26.46
N ASP A 241 -8.96 -2.58 -26.33
CA ASP A 241 -7.60 -2.12 -26.62
C ASP A 241 -6.54 -2.81 -25.75
N LEU A 242 -6.78 -2.91 -24.43
CA LEU A 242 -5.90 -3.65 -23.51
C LEU A 242 -5.78 -5.12 -23.91
N ARG A 243 -6.89 -5.78 -24.26
CA ARG A 243 -6.91 -7.18 -24.68
C ARG A 243 -6.15 -7.40 -25.99
N ALA A 244 -6.33 -6.51 -26.97
CA ALA A 244 -5.60 -6.57 -28.22
C ALA A 244 -4.08 -6.41 -28.01
N PHE A 245 -3.68 -5.51 -27.10
CA PHE A 245 -2.27 -5.31 -26.77
C PHE A 245 -1.61 -6.56 -26.18
N VAL A 246 -2.30 -7.29 -25.29
CA VAL A 246 -1.73 -8.50 -24.68
C VAL A 246 -1.78 -9.74 -25.58
N ALA A 247 -2.67 -9.76 -26.57
CA ALA A 247 -2.79 -10.85 -27.55
C ALA A 247 -1.87 -10.71 -28.77
N GLY A 248 -1.36 -9.50 -29.04
CA GLY A 248 -0.46 -9.24 -30.17
C GLY A 248 0.90 -9.92 -30.04
N PRO A 249 1.58 -10.24 -31.17
CA PRO A 249 2.94 -10.76 -31.15
C PRO A 249 3.90 -9.72 -30.51
N ARG A 250 4.72 -10.19 -29.57
CA ARG A 250 5.74 -9.39 -28.87
C ARG A 250 7.09 -9.48 -29.55
#